data_AF-A0A971K0W0-F1
#
_entry.id   AF-A0A971K0W0-F1
#
_cell.length_a   1.000
_cell.length_b   1.000
_cell.length_c   1.000
_cell.angle_alpha   90.00
_cell.angle_beta   90.00
_cell.angle_gamma   90.00
#
_symmetry.space_group_name_H-M   'P 1'
#
loop_
_entity.id
_entity.type
_entity.pdbx_description
1 polymer ?
#
loop_
_entity_poly.entity_id
_entity_poly.type
_entity_poly.pdbx_seq_one_letter_code
_entity_poly.pdbx_strand_id
1 'polypeptide(L)'
;QIGLLNAIVTHFGSESQAWITMRGWNNIFLIAILVWLQTGYAMVIISAAIKGVPSSIIEAGRIDGASEMRVIRSIIIPYIYSTLVTVSTTIIIVSLKIFDIVYTMTGGQYGTEVIASMQYKQMFNYYDFGKGSALAIVLVIAVMPVMWYNLRQFNKQEGF
;
A
#
# COMPACT_ATOMS: atom_id res chain seq x y z
N GLN A 1 24.67 -10.08 10.39
CA GLN A 1 23.42 -9.51 10.96
C GLN A 1 22.57 -10.62 11.54
N ILE A 2 21.92 -10.42 12.68
CA ILE A 2 21.03 -11.42 13.31
C ILE A 2 19.62 -11.30 12.71
N GLY A 3 18.92 -12.41 12.48
CA GLY A 3 17.54 -12.41 12.01
C GLY A 3 17.10 -13.75 11.42
N LEU A 4 15.80 -14.03 11.39
CA LEU A 4 15.24 -15.31 10.94
C LEU A 4 15.64 -15.67 9.50
N LEU A 5 15.65 -14.68 8.60
CA LEU A 5 16.03 -14.91 7.20
C LEU A 5 17.52 -15.25 7.06
N ASN A 6 18.38 -14.61 7.85
CA ASN A 6 19.79 -14.99 7.93
C ASN A 6 19.98 -16.35 8.58
N ALA A 7 19.22 -16.70 9.62
CA ALA A 7 19.30 -18.01 10.26
C ALA A 7 19.01 -19.14 9.27
N ILE A 8 17.99 -18.97 8.41
CA ILE A 8 17.66 -19.91 7.33
C ILE A 8 18.82 -20.01 6.34
N VAL A 9 19.33 -18.87 5.84
CA VAL A 9 20.39 -18.85 4.83
C VAL A 9 21.71 -19.45 5.37
N THR A 10 22.06 -19.15 6.62
CA THR A 10 23.23 -19.75 7.28
C THR A 10 23.05 -21.22 7.60
N HIS A 11 21.83 -21.68 7.87
CA HIS A 11 21.54 -23.10 8.07
C HIS A 11 21.83 -23.92 6.80
N PHE A 12 21.58 -23.34 5.63
CA PHE A 12 21.93 -23.95 4.34
C PHE A 12 23.40 -23.70 3.90
N GLY A 13 24.25 -23.18 4.79
CA GLY A 13 25.69 -23.03 4.56
C GLY A 13 26.13 -21.76 3.84
N SER A 14 25.23 -20.81 3.59
CA SER A 14 25.56 -19.51 3.00
C SER A 14 25.95 -18.48 4.07
N GLU A 15 26.67 -17.43 3.66
CA GLU A 15 27.07 -16.34 4.57
C GLU A 15 25.88 -15.45 4.97
N SER A 16 25.98 -14.82 6.16
CA SER A 16 25.00 -13.83 6.62
C SER A 16 25.01 -12.60 5.72
N GLN A 17 23.83 -12.22 5.23
CA GLN A 17 23.66 -11.10 4.32
C GLN A 17 22.99 -9.90 5.01
N ALA A 18 23.35 -8.71 4.55
CA ALA A 18 22.75 -7.45 5.01
C ALA A 18 21.59 -7.03 4.10
N TRP A 19 20.51 -7.81 4.12
CA TRP A 19 19.32 -7.74 3.25
C TRP A 19 18.79 -6.33 2.96
N ILE A 20 18.67 -5.51 4.00
CA ILE A 20 18.11 -4.15 3.92
C ILE A 20 19.07 -3.14 3.27
N THR A 21 20.37 -3.47 3.20
CA THR A 21 21.39 -2.63 2.55
C THR A 21 21.64 -3.04 1.09
N MET A 22 21.26 -4.25 0.72
CA MET A 22 21.45 -4.77 -0.64
C MET A 22 20.43 -4.12 -1.60
N ARG A 23 20.96 -3.42 -2.61
CA ARG A 23 20.16 -2.73 -3.63
C ARG A 23 19.25 -3.73 -4.35
N GLY A 24 17.97 -3.39 -4.47
CA GLY A 24 16.94 -4.25 -5.06
C GLY A 24 16.19 -5.04 -3.99
N TRP A 25 16.89 -5.86 -3.22
CA TRP A 25 16.31 -6.60 -2.08
C TRP A 25 15.69 -5.67 -1.05
N ASN A 26 16.36 -4.56 -0.75
CA ASN A 26 15.86 -3.54 0.16
C ASN A 26 14.46 -3.03 -0.22
N ASN A 27 14.26 -2.61 -1.47
CA ASN A 27 12.97 -2.13 -1.96
C ASN A 27 11.91 -3.24 -1.93
N ILE A 28 12.27 -4.48 -2.27
CA ILE A 28 11.33 -5.62 -2.18
C ILE A 28 10.86 -5.80 -0.73
N PHE A 29 11.76 -5.73 0.26
CA PHE A 29 11.36 -5.85 1.66
C PHE A 29 10.51 -4.67 2.14
N LEU A 30 10.81 -3.44 1.72
CA LEU A 30 9.96 -2.29 2.06
C LEU A 30 8.55 -2.41 1.45
N ILE A 31 8.45 -2.89 0.21
CA ILE A 31 7.16 -3.18 -0.45
C ILE A 31 6.43 -4.30 0.30
N ALA A 32 7.13 -5.37 0.69
CA ALA A 32 6.53 -6.47 1.44
C ALA A 32 5.96 -6.02 2.79
N ILE A 33 6.67 -5.14 3.50
CA ILE A 33 6.19 -4.54 4.76
C ILE A 33 4.93 -3.70 4.50
N LEU A 34 4.94 -2.86 3.46
CA LEU A 34 3.75 -2.07 3.10
C LEU A 34 2.56 -2.98 2.78
N VAL A 35 2.76 -3.99 1.94
CA VAL A 35 1.71 -4.96 1.57
C VAL A 35 1.18 -5.64 2.82
N TRP A 36 2.05 -6.09 3.73
CA TRP A 36 1.65 -6.72 4.98
C TRP A 36 0.75 -5.80 5.83
N LEU A 37 1.17 -4.55 6.02
CA LEU A 37 0.40 -3.55 6.79
C LEU A 37 -0.95 -3.23 6.14
N GLN A 38 -1.01 -3.15 4.81
CA GLN A 38 -2.24 -2.81 4.09
C GLN A 38 -3.16 -4.01 3.85
N THR A 39 -2.65 -5.24 3.90
CA THR A 39 -3.45 -6.46 3.69
C THR A 39 -4.55 -6.58 4.74
N GLY A 40 -4.27 -6.28 6.01
CA GLY A 40 -5.29 -6.31 7.07
C GLY A 40 -6.44 -5.34 6.81
N TYR A 41 -6.11 -4.08 6.46
CA TYR A 41 -7.08 -3.07 6.07
C TYR A 41 -7.93 -3.52 4.87
N ALA A 42 -7.28 -3.92 3.78
CA ALA A 42 -7.95 -4.35 2.56
C ALA A 42 -8.88 -5.55 2.81
N MET A 43 -8.41 -6.55 3.55
CA MET A 43 -9.20 -7.75 3.86
C MET A 43 -10.48 -7.41 4.63
N VAL A 44 -10.41 -6.55 5.64
CA VAL A 44 -11.58 -6.17 6.44
C VAL A 44 -12.64 -5.49 5.56
N ILE A 45 -12.24 -4.48 4.80
CA ILE A 45 -13.15 -3.68 3.98
C ILE A 45 -13.73 -4.49 2.81
N ILE A 46 -12.90 -5.25 2.11
CA ILE A 46 -13.35 -6.10 0.99
C ILE A 46 -14.24 -7.23 1.50
N SER A 47 -13.92 -7.85 2.64
CA SER A 47 -14.77 -8.91 3.22
C SER A 47 -16.15 -8.37 3.63
N ALA A 48 -16.21 -7.17 4.20
CA ALA A 48 -17.48 -6.52 4.53
C ALA A 48 -18.33 -6.26 3.27
N ALA A 49 -17.70 -5.76 2.20
CA ALA A 49 -18.39 -5.52 0.93
C ALA A 49 -18.88 -6.81 0.25
N ILE A 50 -18.07 -7.87 0.24
CA ILE A 50 -18.48 -9.17 -0.31
C ILE A 50 -19.67 -9.73 0.46
N LYS A 51 -19.67 -9.64 1.79
CA LYS A 51 -20.79 -10.07 2.64
C LYS A 51 -22.07 -9.25 2.40
N GLY A 52 -21.94 -8.04 1.87
CA GLY A 52 -23.08 -7.19 1.49
C GLY A 52 -23.73 -7.56 0.15
N VAL A 53 -23.17 -8.51 -0.61
CA VAL A 53 -23.76 -8.99 -1.88
C VAL A 53 -24.98 -9.88 -1.56
N PRO A 54 -26.18 -9.57 -2.07
CA PRO A 54 -27.37 -10.39 -1.84
C PRO A 54 -27.17 -11.81 -2.36
N SER A 55 -27.44 -12.81 -1.52
CA SER A 55 -27.32 -14.23 -1.90
C SER A 55 -28.24 -14.60 -3.06
N SER A 56 -29.39 -13.94 -3.19
CA SER A 56 -30.36 -14.16 -4.28
C SER A 56 -29.76 -13.92 -5.67
N ILE A 57 -28.89 -12.91 -5.83
CA ILE A 57 -28.22 -12.62 -7.11
C ILE A 57 -27.18 -13.71 -7.42
N ILE A 58 -26.47 -14.19 -6.40
CA ILE A 58 -25.48 -15.27 -6.54
C ILE A 58 -26.18 -16.59 -6.90
N GLU A 59 -27.28 -16.91 -6.22
CA GLU A 59 -28.08 -18.11 -6.46
C GLU A 59 -28.74 -18.09 -7.84
N ALA A 60 -29.27 -16.95 -8.29
CA ALA A 60 -29.79 -16.79 -9.64
C ALA A 60 -28.70 -17.08 -10.70
N GLY A 61 -27.49 -16.55 -10.52
CA GLY A 61 -26.37 -16.85 -11.41
C GLY A 61 -25.99 -18.33 -11.44
N ARG A 62 -26.12 -19.04 -10.32
CA ARG A 62 -25.89 -20.50 -10.27
C ARG A 62 -26.99 -21.29 -10.97
N ILE A 63 -28.24 -20.85 -10.86
CA ILE A 63 -29.38 -21.42 -11.61
C ILE A 63 -29.16 -21.25 -13.12
N ASP A 64 -28.61 -20.11 -13.53
CA ASP A 64 -28.21 -19.82 -14.93
C ASP A 64 -26.93 -20.56 -15.39
N GLY A 65 -26.38 -21.46 -14.56
CA GLY A 65 -25.22 -22.28 -14.89
C GLY A 65 -23.88 -21.54 -14.85
N ALA A 66 -23.78 -20.41 -14.13
CA ALA A 66 -22.50 -19.73 -13.93
C ALA A 66 -21.59 -20.54 -12.99
N SER A 67 -20.34 -20.78 -13.41
CA SER A 67 -19.30 -21.36 -12.54
C SER A 67 -18.87 -20.36 -11.47
N GLU A 68 -18.30 -20.83 -10.36
CA GLU A 68 -17.86 -19.97 -9.24
C GLU A 68 -16.91 -18.84 -9.68
N MET A 69 -15.99 -19.12 -10.61
CA MET A 69 -15.11 -18.07 -11.15
C MET A 69 -15.88 -17.02 -11.97
N ARG A 70 -16.94 -17.43 -12.68
CA ARG A 70 -17.82 -16.51 -13.41
C ARG A 70 -18.66 -15.68 -12.44
N VAL A 71 -19.17 -16.27 -11.35
CA VAL A 71 -19.87 -15.56 -10.27
C VAL A 71 -18.97 -14.49 -9.65
N ILE A 72 -17.73 -14.82 -9.29
CA ILE A 72 -16.79 -13.84 -8.71
C ILE A 72 -16.54 -12.69 -9.68
N ARG A 73 -16.19 -12.99 -10.94
CA ARG A 73 -15.78 -11.97 -11.91
C ARG A 73 -16.93 -11.13 -12.47
N SER A 74 -18.12 -11.72 -12.61
CA SER A 74 -19.23 -11.09 -13.32
C SER A 74 -20.33 -10.56 -12.39
N ILE A 75 -20.38 -11.05 -11.14
CA ILE A 75 -21.38 -10.62 -10.14
C ILE A 75 -20.68 -9.92 -8.99
N ILE A 76 -19.80 -10.62 -8.25
CA ILE A 76 -19.23 -10.10 -7.00
C ILE A 76 -18.35 -8.87 -7.27
N ILE A 77 -17.34 -8.98 -8.15
CA ILE A 77 -16.39 -7.89 -8.44
C ILE A 77 -17.12 -6.62 -8.94
N PRO A 78 -18.03 -6.69 -9.93
CA PRO A 78 -18.80 -5.53 -10.37
C PRO A 78 -19.66 -4.93 -9.25
N TYR A 79 -20.28 -5.76 -8.42
CA TYR A 79 -21.13 -5.30 -7.31
C TYR A 79 -20.35 -4.48 -6.27
N ILE A 80 -19.15 -4.94 -5.90
CA ILE A 80 -18.30 -4.26 -4.90
C ILE A 80 -17.29 -3.29 -5.53
N TYR A 81 -17.42 -2.97 -6.82
CA TYR A 81 -16.42 -2.20 -7.57
C TYR A 81 -16.10 -0.84 -6.92
N SER A 82 -17.13 -0.13 -6.44
CA SER A 82 -16.97 1.14 -5.73
C SER A 82 -16.05 1.01 -4.51
N THR A 83 -16.22 -0.06 -3.73
CA THR A 83 -15.37 -0.37 -2.57
C THR A 83 -13.95 -0.73 -3.00
N LEU A 84 -13.77 -1.54 -4.04
CA LEU A 84 -12.45 -1.91 -4.55
C LEU A 84 -11.65 -0.68 -4.99
N VAL A 85 -12.29 0.26 -5.69
CA VAL A 85 -11.66 1.51 -6.10
C VAL A 85 -11.29 2.36 -4.88
N THR A 86 -12.15 2.43 -3.84
CA THR A 86 -11.85 3.20 -2.62
C THR A 86 -10.64 2.62 -1.90
N VAL A 87 -10.65 1.31 -1.64
CA VAL A 87 -9.53 0.62 -0.97
C VAL A 87 -8.24 0.79 -1.76
N SER A 88 -8.28 0.59 -3.08
CA SER A 88 -7.10 0.73 -3.94
C SER A 88 -6.55 2.15 -3.93
N THR A 89 -7.43 3.16 -4.03
CA THR A 89 -7.04 4.57 -3.99
C THR A 89 -6.42 4.94 -2.65
N THR A 90 -7.00 4.47 -1.54
CA THR A 90 -6.44 4.69 -0.20
C THR A 90 -5.05 4.09 -0.08
N ILE A 91 -4.83 2.86 -0.58
CA ILE A 91 -3.50 2.22 -0.57
C ILE A 91 -2.51 3.00 -1.44
N ILE A 92 -2.92 3.54 -2.59
CA ILE A 92 -2.08 4.40 -3.44
C ILE A 92 -1.68 5.66 -2.68
N ILE A 93 -2.60 6.33 -1.97
CA ILE A 93 -2.30 7.51 -1.14
C ILE A 93 -1.26 7.19 -0.08
N VAL A 94 -1.45 6.06 0.63
CA VAL A 94 -0.49 5.63 1.65
C VAL A 94 0.88 5.33 1.04
N SER A 95 0.91 4.70 -0.13
CA SER A 95 2.15 4.38 -0.86
C SER A 95 2.92 5.64 -1.26
N LEU A 96 2.23 6.71 -1.66
CA LEU A 96 2.86 7.99 -2.00
C LEU A 96 3.51 8.67 -0.80
N LYS A 97 3.05 8.37 0.42
CA LYS A 97 3.56 8.91 1.68
C LYS A 97 4.33 7.87 2.50
N ILE A 98 4.97 6.89 1.86
CA ILE A 98 5.70 5.76 2.47
C ILE A 98 6.96 6.16 3.31
N PHE A 99 7.01 7.39 3.81
CA PHE A 99 8.05 7.92 4.67
C PHE A 99 8.34 7.03 5.88
N ASP A 100 7.28 6.62 6.61
CA ASP A 100 7.43 5.93 7.89
C ASP A 100 8.24 4.62 7.75
N ILE A 101 7.93 3.84 6.70
CA ILE A 101 8.63 2.59 6.41
C ILE A 101 10.05 2.87 5.93
N VAL A 102 10.23 3.80 4.99
CA VAL A 102 11.55 4.11 4.42
C VAL A 102 12.50 4.63 5.50
N TYR A 103 12.03 5.58 6.31
CA TYR A 103 12.84 6.21 7.34
C TYR A 103 13.17 5.23 8.47
N THR A 104 12.19 4.44 8.95
CA THR A 104 12.41 3.47 10.04
C THR A 104 13.35 2.33 9.61
N MET A 105 13.18 1.80 8.40
CA MET A 105 13.93 0.62 7.96
C MET A 105 15.33 0.95 7.43
N THR A 106 15.48 2.10 6.76
CA THR A 106 16.70 2.42 6.02
C THR A 106 17.24 3.82 6.27
N GLY A 107 16.49 4.69 6.97
CA GLY A 107 16.80 6.11 7.05
C GLY A 107 16.78 6.82 5.69
N GLY A 108 16.17 6.22 4.67
CA GLY A 108 16.28 6.65 3.27
C GLY A 108 17.68 6.49 2.68
N GLN A 109 18.46 5.51 3.12
CA GLN A 109 19.77 5.16 2.55
C GLN A 109 19.65 4.01 1.53
N TYR A 110 20.77 3.62 0.90
CA TYR A 110 20.82 2.45 0.01
C TYR A 110 19.88 2.53 -1.23
N GLY A 111 19.51 3.75 -1.64
CA GLY A 111 18.65 3.98 -2.82
C GLY A 111 17.15 3.76 -2.58
N THR A 112 16.69 3.80 -1.33
CA THR A 112 15.26 3.73 -0.96
C THR A 112 14.63 5.11 -0.68
N GLU A 113 15.39 6.18 -0.94
CA GLU A 113 15.01 7.56 -0.62
C GLU A 113 13.69 7.97 -1.27
N VAL A 114 12.84 8.62 -0.47
CA VAL A 114 11.61 9.28 -0.91
C VAL A 114 11.63 10.76 -0.54
N ILE A 115 10.85 11.60 -1.23
CA ILE A 115 10.81 13.07 -1.04
C ILE A 115 10.63 13.43 0.45
N ALA A 116 9.74 12.74 1.16
CA ALA A 116 9.52 12.97 2.58
C ALA A 116 10.76 12.66 3.44
N SER A 117 11.54 11.63 3.08
CA SER A 117 12.79 11.31 3.78
C SER A 117 13.89 12.34 3.49
N MET A 118 13.93 12.90 2.27
CA MET A 118 14.82 14.02 1.94
C MET A 118 14.47 15.27 2.74
N GLN A 119 13.18 15.60 2.78
CA GLN A 119 12.64 16.72 3.55
C GLN A 119 13.06 16.62 5.02
N TYR A 120 12.88 15.44 5.61
CA TYR A 120 13.26 15.18 7.00
C TYR A 120 14.77 15.36 7.21
N LYS A 121 15.61 14.73 6.37
CA LYS A 121 17.08 14.88 6.46
C LYS A 121 17.50 16.35 6.35
N GLN A 122 16.91 17.10 5.41
CA GLN A 122 17.25 18.50 5.20
C GLN A 122 16.91 19.38 6.40
N MET A 123 15.73 19.16 6.99
CA MET A 123 15.27 19.97 8.12
C MET A 123 15.96 19.62 9.44
N PHE A 124 16.20 18.33 9.70
CA PHE A 124 16.63 17.87 11.02
C PHE A 124 18.10 17.41 11.10
N ASN A 125 18.70 16.94 10.01
CA ASN A 125 20.11 16.54 10.00
C ASN A 125 21.01 17.66 9.49
N TYR A 126 20.58 18.36 8.44
CA TYR A 126 21.35 19.45 7.83
C TYR A 126 20.96 20.85 8.33
N TYR A 127 19.89 20.96 9.13
CA TYR A 127 19.36 22.22 9.67
C TYR A 127 19.07 23.30 8.60
N ASP A 128 18.79 22.87 7.37
CA ASP A 128 18.44 23.76 6.25
C ASP A 128 16.92 23.74 6.08
N PHE A 129 16.28 24.60 6.85
CA PHE A 129 14.84 24.77 6.85
C PHE A 129 14.31 25.25 5.48
N GLY A 130 15.11 26.03 4.73
CA GLY A 130 14.69 26.55 3.43
C GLY A 130 14.45 25.43 2.41
N LYS A 131 15.44 24.55 2.22
CA LYS A 131 15.28 23.39 1.34
C LYS A 131 14.29 22.37 1.91
N GLY A 132 14.27 22.18 3.23
CA GLY A 132 13.29 21.32 3.90
C GLY A 132 11.84 21.75 3.61
N SER A 133 11.54 23.05 3.75
CA SER A 133 10.21 23.59 3.46
C SER A 133 9.85 23.51 1.97
N ALA A 134 10.80 23.73 1.06
CA ALA A 134 10.55 23.58 -0.37
C ALA A 134 10.16 22.14 -0.74
N LEU A 135 10.86 21.13 -0.20
CA LEU A 135 10.52 19.72 -0.40
C LEU A 135 9.14 19.36 0.17
N ALA A 136 8.77 19.94 1.32
CA ALA A 136 7.45 19.75 1.92
C ALA A 136 6.33 20.28 0.99
N ILE A 137 6.51 21.46 0.40
CA ILE A 137 5.54 22.04 -0.54
C ILE A 137 5.40 21.16 -1.79
N VAL A 138 6.52 20.68 -2.36
CA VAL A 138 6.49 19.76 -3.51
C VAL A 138 5.71 18.50 -3.18
N LEU A 139 5.92 17.93 -1.99
CA LEU A 139 5.19 16.73 -1.54
C LEU A 139 3.69 17.00 -1.41
N VAL A 140 3.29 18.15 -0.86
CA VAL A 140 1.87 18.55 -0.75
C VAL A 140 1.22 18.66 -2.13
N ILE A 141 1.89 19.31 -3.08
CA ILE A 141 1.40 19.45 -4.47
C ILE A 141 1.25 18.06 -5.13
N ALA A 142 2.21 17.15 -4.92
CA ALA A 142 2.17 15.80 -5.48
C ALA A 142 1.01 14.95 -4.91
N VAL A 143 0.67 15.13 -3.63
CA VAL A 143 -0.39 14.35 -2.95
C VAL A 143 -1.79 14.93 -3.20
N MET A 144 -1.91 16.24 -3.44
CA MET A 144 -3.20 16.92 -3.61
C MET A 144 -4.14 16.29 -4.65
N PRO A 145 -3.71 15.93 -5.88
CA PRO A 145 -4.60 15.33 -6.88
C PRO A 145 -5.24 14.03 -6.40
N VAL A 146 -4.47 13.21 -5.68
CA VAL A 146 -4.92 11.90 -5.19
C VAL A 146 -5.89 12.06 -4.04
N MET A 147 -5.62 12.99 -3.12
CA MET A 147 -6.55 13.36 -2.04
C MET A 147 -7.88 13.87 -2.59
N TRP A 148 -7.84 14.75 -3.59
CA TRP A 148 -9.05 15.28 -4.22
C TRP A 148 -9.88 14.19 -4.90
N TYR A 149 -9.23 13.26 -5.61
CA TYR A 149 -9.91 12.12 -6.24
C TYR A 149 -10.59 11.23 -5.18
N ASN A 150 -9.90 10.94 -4.08
CA ASN A 150 -10.42 10.12 -3.00
C ASN A 150 -11.64 10.77 -2.32
N LEU A 151 -11.58 12.06 -2.02
CA LEU A 151 -12.72 12.81 -1.46
C LEU A 151 -13.94 12.81 -2.40
N ARG A 152 -13.72 12.98 -3.71
CA ARG A 152 -14.80 12.89 -4.69
C ARG A 152 -15.44 11.51 -4.75
N GLN A 153 -14.66 10.46 -4.52
CA GLN A 153 -15.17 9.09 -4.51
C GLN A 153 -15.99 8.80 -3.26
N PHE A 154 -15.53 9.26 -2.08
CA PHE A 154 -16.30 9.15 -0.83
C PHE A 154 -17.68 9.84 -0.96
N ASN A 155 -17.72 11.04 -1.53
CA ASN A 155 -19.00 11.75 -1.72
C ASN A 155 -19.98 11.04 -2.67
N LYS A 156 -19.50 10.17 -3.57
CA LYS A 156 -20.37 9.34 -4.43
C LYS A 156 -20.97 8.15 -3.69
N GLN A 157 -20.39 7.75 -2.56
CA GLN A 157 -20.85 6.61 -1.75
C GLN A 157 -21.90 7.03 -0.71
N GLU A 158 -21.84 8.28 -0.21
CA GLU A 158 -22.85 8.84 0.71
C GLU A 158 -24.15 9.31 0.02
N GLY A 159 -24.19 9.33 -1.31
CA GLY A 159 -25.34 9.74 -2.11
C GLY A 159 -26.39 8.66 -2.37
N PHE A 160 -26.34 7.52 -1.66
CA PHE A 160 -27.30 6.42 -1.75
C PHE A 160 -27.93 6.11 -0.39
#